data_AF-A0A1J6KM15-F1
#
_entry.id   AF-A0A1J6KM15-F1
#
_cell.length_a   1.000
_cell.length_b   1.000
_cell.length_c   1.000
_cell.angle_alpha   90.00
_cell.angle_beta   90.00
_cell.angle_gamma   90.00
#
_symmetry.space_group_name_H-M   'P 1'
#
loop_
_entity.id
_entity.type
_entity.pdbx_description
1 polymer ?
#
loop_
_entity_poly.entity_id
_entity_poly.type
_entity_poly.pdbx_seq_one_letter_code
_entity_poly.pdbx_strand_id
1 'polypeptide(L)'
;MMSSSPHRKKILKEVNIGVSSDDADVTYLSWEIKYPSALNSFQQIMRQARNKQIVIFLDYDGTLSPIVDDPDRAFISNEMHSAVRNVAKYFPTAIISGRRRDKLTFLVYELAGLTELYHAGSHGGVDQEIEDEGNEDLDFT
;
A
#
# COMPACT_ATOMS: atom_id res chain seq x y z
N MET A 1 4.34 -6.70 -16.86
CA MET A 1 4.08 -5.55 -15.98
C MET A 1 5.00 -4.40 -16.39
N MET A 2 4.45 -3.33 -16.97
CA MET A 2 5.14 -2.07 -17.26
C MET A 2 4.21 -0.92 -16.84
N SER A 3 3.96 -0.80 -15.54
CA SER A 3 3.10 0.24 -14.96
C SER A 3 3.85 1.21 -14.05
N SER A 4 5.16 1.03 -13.87
CA SER A 4 5.98 1.97 -13.11
C SER A 4 6.11 3.28 -13.87
N SER A 5 5.96 4.41 -13.19
CA SER A 5 6.27 5.73 -13.75
C SER A 5 7.66 5.74 -14.38
N PRO A 6 7.85 6.44 -15.52
CA PRO A 6 9.17 6.59 -16.11
C PRO A 6 10.15 7.17 -15.08
N HIS A 7 11.29 6.51 -14.87
CA HIS A 7 12.27 6.95 -13.88
C HIS A 7 12.98 8.23 -14.37
N ARG A 8 12.66 9.37 -13.74
CA ARG A 8 13.34 10.67 -13.99
C ARG A 8 14.88 10.56 -13.88
N LYS A 9 15.41 9.61 -13.09
CA LYS A 9 16.86 9.41 -12.86
C LYS A 9 17.61 8.60 -13.93
N LYS A 10 16.94 7.78 -14.76
CA LYS A 10 17.65 7.08 -15.86
C LYS A 10 18.13 8.07 -16.94
N ILE A 11 17.49 9.23 -17.02
CA ILE A 11 17.80 10.29 -17.98
C ILE A 11 19.17 10.94 -17.70
N LEU A 12 19.68 10.93 -16.46
CA LEU A 12 20.97 11.58 -16.16
C LEU A 12 22.20 10.67 -16.35
N LYS A 13 22.03 9.35 -16.43
CA LYS A 13 23.17 8.39 -16.49
C LYS A 13 23.39 7.76 -17.87
N GLU A 14 22.41 7.82 -18.77
CA GLU A 14 22.55 7.38 -20.17
C GLU A 14 22.86 8.54 -21.14
N VAL A 15 22.91 9.80 -20.67
CA VAL A 15 23.28 10.98 -21.47
C VAL A 15 24.80 11.10 -21.57
N ASN A 16 25.40 10.10 -22.23
CA ASN A 16 26.56 10.36 -23.09
C ASN A 16 26.36 9.79 -24.49
N ILE A 17 25.09 9.69 -24.93
CA ILE A 17 24.70 9.46 -26.32
C ILE A 17 23.51 10.41 -26.58
N GLY A 18 23.68 11.31 -27.54
CA GLY A 18 22.77 12.43 -27.81
C GLY A 18 21.35 11.98 -28.19
N VAL A 19 20.44 12.04 -27.21
CA VAL A 19 18.99 11.97 -27.41
C VAL A 19 18.41 13.32 -27.01
N SER A 20 17.65 13.95 -27.90
CA SER A 20 17.04 15.27 -27.68
C SER A 20 16.18 15.27 -26.41
N SER A 21 16.39 16.28 -25.56
CA SER A 21 15.65 16.50 -24.31
C SER A 21 14.13 16.54 -24.51
N ASP A 22 13.66 16.89 -25.71
CA ASP A 22 12.24 17.10 -26.01
C ASP A 22 11.42 15.78 -26.04
N ASP A 23 12.03 14.65 -26.43
CA ASP A 23 11.29 13.39 -26.65
C ASP A 23 10.99 12.65 -25.34
N ALA A 24 11.88 12.79 -24.35
CA ALA A 24 11.70 12.23 -23.00
C ALA A 24 10.57 12.95 -22.24
N ASP A 25 10.46 14.27 -22.40
CA ASP A 25 9.40 15.07 -21.78
C ASP A 25 8.04 14.77 -22.41
N VAL A 26 7.96 14.65 -23.74
CA VAL A 26 6.72 14.23 -24.44
C VAL A 26 6.26 12.86 -23.96
N THR A 27 7.18 11.91 -23.82
CA THR A 27 6.87 10.55 -23.32
C THR A 27 6.32 10.60 -21.90
N TYR A 28 6.94 11.36 -20.99
CA TYR A 28 6.48 11.50 -19.61
C TYR A 28 5.10 12.17 -19.52
N LEU A 29 4.88 13.25 -20.29
CA LEU A 29 3.59 13.94 -20.35
C LEU A 29 2.47 13.01 -20.85
N SER A 30 2.73 12.22 -21.89
CA SER A 30 1.77 11.23 -22.39
C SER A 30 1.42 10.18 -21.33
N TRP A 31 2.40 9.78 -20.51
CA TRP A 31 2.20 8.83 -19.42
C TRP A 31 1.36 9.44 -18.30
N GLU A 32 1.61 10.68 -17.92
CA GLU A 32 0.87 11.39 -16.88
C GLU A 32 -0.59 11.67 -17.29
N ILE A 33 -0.83 11.94 -18.57
CA ILE A 33 -2.20 12.05 -19.12
C ILE A 33 -2.92 10.69 -19.04
N LYS A 34 -2.22 9.59 -19.33
CA LYS A 34 -2.80 8.24 -19.29
C LYS A 34 -3.00 7.72 -17.86
N TYR A 35 -2.12 8.08 -16.94
CA TYR A 35 -2.12 7.65 -15.54
C TYR A 35 -2.06 8.88 -14.61
N PRO A 36 -3.19 9.59 -14.44
CA PRO A 36 -3.22 10.82 -13.65
C PRO A 36 -2.85 10.55 -12.19
N SER A 37 -2.09 11.48 -11.61
CA SER A 37 -1.70 11.42 -10.20
C SER A 37 -2.91 11.52 -9.27
N ALA A 38 -3.04 10.56 -8.36
CA ALA A 38 -4.09 10.58 -7.33
C ALA A 38 -3.99 11.81 -6.41
N LEU A 39 -2.77 12.31 -6.16
CA LEU A 39 -2.56 13.52 -5.37
C LEU A 39 -3.06 14.77 -6.10
N ASN A 40 -2.80 14.86 -7.41
CA ASN A 40 -3.31 15.97 -8.24
C ASN A 40 -4.84 15.90 -8.37
N SER A 41 -5.41 14.68 -8.38
CA SER A 41 -6.86 14.46 -8.42
C SER A 41 -7.53 14.40 -7.04
N PHE A 42 -6.83 14.74 -5.95
CA PHE A 42 -7.31 14.53 -4.58
C PHE A 42 -8.67 15.19 -4.31
N GLN A 43 -8.86 16.44 -4.74
CA GLN A 43 -10.13 17.15 -4.57
C GLN A 43 -11.30 16.45 -5.29
N GLN A 44 -11.04 15.90 -6.49
CA GLN A 44 -12.04 15.16 -7.25
C GLN A 44 -12.39 13.83 -6.57
N ILE A 45 -11.41 13.13 -6.01
CA ILE A 45 -11.62 11.91 -5.23
C ILE A 45 -12.48 12.22 -4.00
N MET A 46 -12.11 13.24 -3.23
CA MET A 46 -12.86 13.65 -2.04
C MET A 46 -14.30 14.09 -2.35
N ARG A 47 -14.51 14.79 -3.47
CA ARG A 47 -15.86 15.16 -3.93
C ARG A 47 -16.71 13.92 -4.21
N GLN A 48 -16.14 12.88 -4.80
CA GLN A 48 -16.84 11.62 -5.09
C GLN A 48 -17.08 10.74 -3.86
N ALA A 49 -16.22 10.88 -2.84
CA ALA A 49 -16.32 10.17 -1.58
C ALA A 49 -17.30 10.82 -0.58
N ARG A 50 -17.76 12.06 -0.85
CA ARG A 50 -18.69 12.78 0.01
C ARG A 50 -19.96 11.95 0.26
N ASN A 51 -20.36 11.85 1.53
CA ASN A 51 -21.52 11.09 2.01
C ASN A 51 -21.43 9.57 1.75
N LYS A 52 -20.23 9.02 1.53
CA LYS A 52 -19.99 7.57 1.46
C LYS A 52 -19.14 7.13 2.64
N GLN A 53 -19.33 5.88 3.05
CA GLN A 53 -18.38 5.23 3.96
C GLN A 53 -17.14 4.84 3.16
N ILE A 54 -15.97 5.25 3.66
CA ILE A 54 -14.68 4.98 3.03
C ILE A 54 -14.01 3.86 3.82
N VAL A 55 -13.52 2.86 3.09
CA VAL A 55 -12.62 1.82 3.61
C VAL A 55 -11.33 1.92 2.81
N ILE A 56 -10.20 1.85 3.49
CA ILE A 56 -8.87 1.96 2.89
C ILE A 56 -8.22 0.59 2.86
N PHE A 57 -7.78 0.16 1.67
CA PHE A 57 -6.98 -1.04 1.49
C PHE A 57 -5.60 -0.63 0.97
N LEU A 58 -4.54 -1.09 1.62
CA LEU A 58 -3.16 -0.74 1.29
C LEU A 58 -2.37 -1.98 0.93
N ASP A 59 -1.75 -1.98 -0.24
CA ASP A 59 -0.71 -2.97 -0.56
C ASP A 59 0.55 -2.73 0.30
N TYR A 60 1.37 -3.75 0.51
CA TYR A 60 2.60 -3.63 1.29
C TYR A 60 3.82 -3.35 0.41
N ASP A 61 4.19 -4.32 -0.44
CA ASP A 61 5.47 -4.33 -1.16
C ASP A 61 5.50 -3.33 -2.32
N GLY A 62 6.38 -2.34 -2.23
CA GLY A 62 6.43 -1.26 -3.22
C GLY A 62 5.39 -0.15 -3.03
N THR A 63 4.55 -0.27 -1.99
CA THR A 63 3.55 0.74 -1.60
C THR A 63 3.90 1.35 -0.25
N LEU A 64 3.87 0.54 0.82
CA LEU A 64 4.24 0.97 2.18
C LEU A 64 5.71 0.75 2.49
N SER A 65 6.31 -0.26 1.84
CA SER A 65 7.74 -0.55 1.91
C SER A 65 8.39 -0.34 0.53
N PRO A 66 9.71 -0.08 0.46
CA PRO A 66 10.41 -0.01 -0.82
C PRO A 66 10.42 -1.37 -1.53
N ILE A 67 10.46 -1.35 -2.87
CA ILE A 67 10.73 -2.55 -3.67
C ILE A 67 12.19 -2.97 -3.43
N VAL A 68 12.41 -4.18 -2.92
CA VAL A 68 13.73 -4.75 -2.59
C VAL A 68 13.87 -6.16 -3.14
N ASP A 69 15.10 -6.59 -3.41
CA ASP A 69 15.40 -7.93 -3.95
C ASP A 69 15.12 -9.05 -2.94
N ASP A 70 15.37 -8.77 -1.66
CA ASP A 70 15.07 -9.66 -0.55
C ASP A 70 13.83 -9.15 0.19
N PRO A 71 12.66 -9.81 0.06
CA PRO A 71 11.44 -9.41 0.74
C PRO A 71 11.64 -9.28 2.25
N ASP A 72 12.49 -10.08 2.88
CA ASP A 72 12.68 -10.03 4.35
C ASP A 72 13.30 -8.71 4.83
N ARG A 73 13.73 -7.87 3.89
CA ARG A 73 14.32 -6.55 4.15
C ARG A 73 13.42 -5.38 3.74
N ALA A 74 12.20 -5.63 3.29
CA ALA A 74 11.25 -4.56 2.97
C ALA A 74 10.57 -4.08 4.26
N PHE A 75 11.22 -3.11 4.92
CA PHE A 75 10.70 -2.50 6.14
C PHE A 75 9.93 -1.21 5.82
N ILE A 76 8.88 -0.95 6.60
CA ILE A 76 8.15 0.32 6.57
C ILE A 76 8.96 1.37 7.35
N SER A 77 9.01 2.61 6.86
CA SER A 77 9.67 3.68 7.61
C SER A 77 8.80 4.16 8.78
N ASN A 78 9.41 4.72 9.83
CA ASN A 78 8.67 5.32 10.95
C ASN A 78 7.67 6.40 10.50
N GLU A 79 8.01 7.15 9.46
CA GLU A 79 7.16 8.18 8.86
C GLU A 79 5.93 7.55 8.20
N MET A 80 6.12 6.53 7.37
CA MET A 80 5.03 5.83 6.70
C MET A 80 4.15 5.10 7.71
N HIS A 81 4.77 4.44 8.69
CA HIS A 81 4.07 3.82 9.81
C HIS A 81 3.14 4.83 10.51
N SER A 82 3.64 6.04 10.81
CA SER A 82 2.84 7.10 11.44
C SER A 82 1.71 7.60 10.53
N ALA A 83 1.95 7.69 9.22
CA ALA A 83 0.94 8.07 8.24
C ALA A 83 -0.22 7.06 8.19
N VAL A 84 0.10 5.76 8.09
CA VAL A 84 -0.91 4.68 8.09
C VAL A 84 -1.70 4.68 9.39
N ARG A 85 -1.03 4.79 10.55
CA ARG A 85 -1.70 4.90 11.85
C ARG A 85 -2.66 6.08 11.90
N ASN A 86 -2.32 7.22 11.31
CA ASN A 86 -3.21 8.38 11.29
C ASN A 86 -4.43 8.17 10.38
N VAL A 87 -4.27 7.51 9.22
CA VAL A 87 -5.41 7.17 8.34
C VAL A 87 -6.39 6.24 9.05
N ALA A 88 -5.87 5.21 9.73
CA ALA A 88 -6.69 4.20 10.39
C ALA A 88 -7.49 4.69 11.60
N LYS A 89 -7.10 5.81 12.21
CA LYS A 89 -7.90 6.48 13.25
C LYS A 89 -9.24 6.98 12.72
N TYR A 90 -9.35 7.24 11.42
CA TYR A 90 -10.52 7.87 10.80
C TYR A 90 -11.29 6.93 9.88
N PHE A 91 -10.61 5.94 9.28
CA PHE A 91 -11.20 5.02 8.32
C PHE A 91 -10.86 3.58 8.67
N PRO A 92 -11.81 2.63 8.56
CA PRO A 92 -11.49 1.22 8.52
C PRO A 92 -10.39 0.99 7.47
N THR A 93 -9.26 0.46 7.91
CA THR A 93 -8.05 0.38 7.10
C THR A 93 -7.45 -1.01 7.22
N ALA A 94 -7.30 -1.68 6.08
CA ALA A 94 -6.66 -2.98 5.98
C ALA A 94 -5.38 -2.90 5.16
N ILE A 95 -4.37 -3.65 5.59
CA ILE A 95 -3.19 -3.91 4.77
C ILE A 95 -3.41 -5.26 4.07
N ILE A 96 -3.00 -5.35 2.81
CA ILE A 96 -3.07 -6.54 1.98
C ILE A 96 -1.66 -6.83 1.51
N SER A 97 -1.16 -8.04 1.76
CA SER A 97 0.17 -8.46 1.35
C SER A 97 0.12 -9.85 0.72
N GLY A 98 0.95 -10.05 -0.30
CA GLY A 98 1.20 -11.38 -0.87
C GLY A 98 2.20 -12.22 -0.08
N ARG A 99 2.76 -11.70 1.03
CA ARG A 99 3.70 -12.43 1.89
C ARG A 99 2.97 -13.46 2.74
N ARG A 100 3.63 -14.59 2.98
CA ARG A 100 3.13 -15.65 3.86
C ARG A 100 2.91 -15.16 5.30
N ARG A 101 1.90 -15.71 5.98
CA ARG A 101 1.47 -15.35 7.35
C ARG A 101 2.58 -15.43 8.41
N ASP A 102 3.53 -16.37 8.28
CA ASP A 102 4.63 -16.57 9.23
C ASP A 102 5.61 -15.39 9.32
N LYS A 103 5.79 -14.65 8.22
CA LYS A 103 6.59 -13.42 8.17
C LYS A 103 5.79 -12.15 8.47
N LEU A 104 4.48 -12.31 8.51
CA LEU A 104 3.50 -11.24 8.75
C LEU A 104 3.47 -10.83 10.22
N THR A 105 3.86 -11.72 11.12
CA THR A 105 3.99 -11.46 12.56
C THR A 105 4.81 -10.21 12.84
N PHE A 106 5.91 -9.98 12.09
CA PHE A 106 6.73 -8.77 12.23
C PHE A 106 6.00 -7.49 11.78
N LEU A 107 5.21 -7.58 10.70
CA LEU A 107 4.40 -6.46 10.20
C LEU A 107 3.26 -6.11 11.16
N VAL A 108 2.62 -7.13 11.73
CA VAL A 108 1.56 -6.98 12.73
C VAL A 108 2.10 -6.36 14.01
N TYR A 109 3.31 -6.72 14.46
CA TYR A 109 3.94 -6.09 15.63
C TYR A 109 4.30 -4.63 15.38
N GLU A 110 4.83 -4.28 14.20
CA GLU A 110 5.13 -2.88 13.89
C GLU A 110 3.85 -2.04 13.79
N LEU A 111 2.78 -2.59 13.21
CA LEU A 111 1.52 -1.91 12.96
C LEU A 111 0.42 -2.24 13.99
N ALA A 112 0.80 -2.80 15.15
CA ALA A 112 -0.13 -3.26 16.18
C ALA A 112 -1.09 -2.13 16.56
N GLY A 113 -2.38 -2.33 16.27
CA GLY A 113 -3.44 -1.32 16.39
C GLY A 113 -4.21 -1.06 15.08
N LEU A 114 -3.76 -1.60 13.95
CA LEU A 114 -4.53 -1.65 12.71
C LEU A 114 -5.31 -2.97 12.64
N THR A 115 -6.60 -2.91 12.90
CA THR A 115 -7.51 -4.06 12.76
C THR A 115 -7.68 -4.42 11.29
N GLU A 116 -7.41 -5.70 11.02
CA GLU A 116 -7.69 -6.47 9.80
C GLU A 116 -6.61 -6.43 8.71
N LEU A 117 -5.74 -7.43 8.76
CA LEU A 117 -4.77 -7.77 7.73
C LEU A 117 -5.31 -8.97 6.94
N TYR A 118 -5.83 -8.71 5.74
CA TYR A 118 -6.37 -9.76 4.88
C TYR A 118 -5.27 -10.34 4.00
N HIS A 119 -4.96 -11.61 4.23
CA HIS A 119 -4.02 -12.38 3.43
C HIS A 119 -4.76 -13.04 2.26
N ALA A 120 -4.39 -12.67 1.03
CA ALA A 120 -4.77 -13.41 -0.17
C ALA A 120 -3.53 -14.14 -0.71
N GLY A 121 -3.39 -15.42 -0.38
CA GLY A 121 -2.31 -16.28 -0.90
C GLY A 121 -2.88 -17.39 -1.79
N SER A 122 -2.21 -17.67 -2.91
CA SER A 122 -2.47 -18.80 -3.84
C SER A 122 -3.95 -19.11 -4.13
N HIS A 123 -4.53 -18.44 -5.13
CA HIS A 123 -5.92 -18.64 -5.60
C HIS A 123 -7.05 -18.11 -4.69
N GLY A 124 -6.85 -16.97 -4.02
CA GLY A 124 -7.97 -16.18 -3.49
C GLY A 124 -8.79 -16.81 -2.37
N GLY A 125 -8.26 -17.84 -1.69
CA GLY A 125 -8.87 -18.39 -0.48
C GLY A 125 -8.68 -17.44 0.70
N VAL A 126 -9.78 -17.02 1.31
CA VAL A 126 -9.79 -16.28 2.57
C VAL A 126 -9.81 -17.32 3.69
N ASP A 127 -8.70 -17.54 4.40
CA ASP A 127 -8.78 -18.29 5.67
C ASP A 127 -9.05 -17.28 6.78
N GLN A 128 -10.33 -17.20 7.13
CA GLN A 128 -10.79 -16.60 8.37
C GLN A 128 -10.88 -17.75 9.38
N GLU A 129 -9.92 -17.86 10.29
CA GLU A 129 -10.14 -18.55 11.56
C GLU A 129 -10.18 -17.46 12.63
N ILE A 130 -11.41 -17.05 12.96
CA ILE A 130 -11.71 -16.35 14.20
C ILE A 130 -11.72 -17.44 15.26
N GLU A 131 -10.73 -17.46 16.16
CA GLU A 131 -10.89 -18.16 17.41
C GLU A 131 -11.89 -17.36 18.26
N ASP A 132 -13.12 -17.84 18.34
CA ASP A 132 -14.08 -17.47 19.39
C ASP A 132 -13.47 -17.93 20.71
N GLU A 133 -12.81 -17.04 21.46
CA GLU A 133 -12.55 -17.29 22.87
C GLU A 133 -13.89 -17.27 23.61
N GLY A 134 -14.33 -18.47 23.97
CA GLY A 134 -15.57 -18.74 24.69
C GLY A 134 -15.69 -17.94 25.97
N ASN A 135 -16.85 -17.29 26.10
CA ASN A 135 -17.35 -16.73 27.34
C ASN A 135 -17.72 -17.89 28.29
N GLU A 136 -16.79 -18.32 29.15
CA GLU A 136 -17.09 -19.19 30.29
C GLU A 136 -17.48 -18.33 31.50
N ASP A 137 -18.78 -18.32 31.79
CA ASP A 137 -19.44 -18.29 33.09
C ASP A 137 -18.66 -17.69 34.29
N LEU A 138 -19.08 -16.51 34.74
CA LEU A 138 -19.00 -16.12 36.15
C LEU A 138 -20.41 -15.86 36.68
N ASP A 139 -21.02 -16.94 37.13
CA ASP A 139 -22.18 -16.96 38.03
C ASP A 139 -21.72 -16.44 39.41
N PHE A 140 -22.19 -15.27 39.80
CA PHE A 140 -22.11 -14.79 41.18
C PHE A 140 -23.52 -14.76 41.76
N THR A 141 -23.88 -15.83 42.46
CA THR A 141 -24.78 -15.75 43.62
C THR A 141 -24.29 -14.74 44.64
#